data_AF-A0A382BSV4-F1
#
_entry.id   AF-A0A382BSV4-F1
#
_cell.length_a   1.000
_cell.length_b   1.000
_cell.length_c   1.000
_cell.angle_alpha   90.00
_cell.angle_beta   90.00
_cell.angle_gamma   90.00
#
_symmetry.space_group_name_H-M   'P 1'
#
loop_
_entity.id
_entity.type
_entity.pdbx_description
1 polymer ?
#
loop_
_entity_poly.entity_id
_entity_poly.type
_entity_poly.pdbx_seq_one_letter_code
_entity_poly.pdbx_strand_id
1 'polypeptide(L)' 'MKKYLHITNVLLITLLISCANSQSDLNKGLYAEIKTNKGDIMVNLNFKETPVTVANFVSLSEGKNKEVSPEYYKKKYC' A
#
# COMPACT_ATOMS: atom_id res chain seq x y z
N MET A 1 -27.84 39.30 -0.37
CA MET A 1 -28.12 37.86 -0.11
C MET A 1 -27.62 36.95 -1.23
N LYS A 2 -28.04 37.13 -2.49
CA LYS A 2 -27.57 36.30 -3.63
C LYS A 2 -26.04 36.26 -3.83
N LYS A 3 -25.33 37.38 -3.58
CA LYS A 3 -23.86 37.46 -3.70
C LYS A 3 -23.13 36.55 -2.70
N TYR A 4 -23.63 36.48 -1.46
CA TYR A 4 -23.11 35.57 -0.43
C TYR A 4 -23.48 34.11 -0.72
N LEU A 5 -24.66 33.86 -1.30
CA LEU A 5 -25.08 32.53 -1.77
C LEU A 5 -24.17 31.98 -2.88
N HIS A 6 -23.72 32.85 -3.80
CA HIS A 6 -22.73 32.47 -4.81
C HIS A 6 -21.35 32.20 -4.21
N ILE A 7 -20.92 33.00 -3.23
CA ILE A 7 -19.62 32.79 -2.54
C ILE A 7 -19.63 31.47 -1.74
N THR A 8 -20.72 31.14 -1.06
CA THR A 8 -20.85 29.86 -0.33
C THR A 8 -20.89 28.67 -1.28
N ASN A 9 -21.51 28.81 -2.46
CA ASN A 9 -21.52 27.75 -3.48
C ASN A 9 -20.14 27.53 -4.11
N VAL A 10 -19.37 28.60 -4.37
CA VAL A 10 -18.00 28.50 -4.90
C VAL A 10 -17.07 27.81 -3.88
N LEU A 11 -17.19 28.16 -2.60
CA LEU A 11 -16.41 27.54 -1.53
C LEU A 11 -16.69 26.04 -1.40
N LEU A 12 -17.97 25.65 -1.49
CA LEU A 12 -18.39 24.25 -1.43
C LEU A 12 -17.84 23.42 -2.62
N ILE A 13 -17.77 24.02 -3.81
CA ILE A 13 -17.19 23.38 -5.00
C ILE A 13 -15.67 23.17 -4.84
N THR A 14 -14.95 24.13 -4.25
CA THR A 14 -13.49 24.00 -4.04
C THR A 14 -13.12 22.92 -3.02
N LEU A 15 -13.98 22.67 -2.02
CA LEU A 15 -13.80 21.59 -1.05
C LEU A 15 -13.90 20.20 -1.68
N LEU A 16 -14.70 20.03 -2.75
CA LEU A 16 -14.86 18.75 -3.44
C LEU A 16 -13.66 18.39 -4.33
N ILE A 17 -12.90 19.38 -4.82
CA ILE A 17 -11.75 19.17 -5.71
C ILE A 17 -10.48 18.78 -4.93
N SER A 18 -10.38 19.16 -3.65
CA SER A 18 -9.19 18.87 -2.82
C SER A 18 -9.10 17.41 -2.36
N CYS A 19 -10.15 16.61 -2.55
CA CYS A 19 -10.17 15.17 -2.29
C CYS A 19 -9.89 14.36 -3.58
N ALA A 20 -8.87 14.74 -4.35
CA ALA A 20 -8.30 13.89 -5.39
C ALA A 20 -7.11 13.14 -4.76
N ASN A 21 -7.47 12.07 -4.05
CA ASN A 21 -6.61 11.16 -3.32
C ASN A 21 -5.39 10.71 -4.15
N SER A 22 -4.26 10.46 -3.48
CA SER A 22 -3.02 9.89 -4.02
C SER A 22 -3.20 8.43 -4.48
N GLN A 23 -4.10 8.23 -5.43
CA GLN A 23 -4.35 6.94 -6.04
C GLN A 23 -3.13 6.63 -6.90
N SER A 24 -2.17 5.91 -6.34
CA SER A 24 -1.18 5.21 -7.14
C SER A 24 -1.98 4.30 -8.06
N ASP A 25 -2.05 4.64 -9.36
CA ASP A 25 -2.59 3.77 -10.42
C ASP A 25 -1.67 2.55 -10.55
N LEU A 26 -1.73 1.69 -9.52
CA LEU A 26 -1.00 0.44 -9.50
C LEU A 26 -1.74 -0.50 -10.43
N ASN A 27 -1.04 -0.91 -11.47
CA ASN A 27 -1.50 -1.99 -12.35
C ASN A 27 -1.88 -3.21 -11.50
N LYS A 28 -2.84 -4.02 -11.97
CA LYS A 28 -3.22 -5.27 -11.30
C LYS A 28 -1.97 -6.12 -11.03
N GLY A 29 -1.68 -6.40 -9.77
CA GLY A 29 -0.47 -7.07 -9.34
C GLY A 29 -0.48 -7.36 -7.85
N LEU A 30 0.60 -8.00 -7.37
CA LEU A 30 0.84 -8.23 -5.95
C LEU A 30 1.96 -7.30 -5.52
N TYR A 31 1.76 -6.51 -4.48
CA TYR A 31 2.73 -5.51 -4.04
C TYR A 31 3.10 -5.73 -2.58
N ALA A 32 4.30 -5.28 -2.21
CA ALA A 32 4.71 -5.15 -0.82
C ALA A 32 5.17 -3.71 -0.55
N GLU A 33 4.76 -3.19 0.61
CA GLU A 33 5.29 -1.95 1.15
C GLU A 33 6.40 -2.30 2.14
N ILE A 34 7.62 -1.86 1.83
CA ILE A 34 8.78 -2.05 2.69
C ILE A 34 8.99 -0.74 3.45
N LYS A 35 8.71 -0.79 4.76
CA LYS A 35 8.93 0.35 5.65
C LYS A 35 10.40 0.45 6.01
N THR A 36 10.99 1.61 5.78
CA THR A 36 12.38 1.88 6.17
C THR A 36 12.48 3.16 6.98
N ASN A 37 13.58 3.34 7.70
CA ASN A 37 13.86 4.60 8.40
C ASN A 37 14.15 5.78 7.45
N LYS A 38 14.24 5.54 6.14
CA LYS A 38 14.46 6.56 5.11
C LYS A 38 13.24 6.76 4.21
N GLY A 39 12.09 6.23 4.63
CA GLY A 39 10.83 6.27 3.89
C GLY A 39 10.39 4.90 3.41
N ASP A 40 9.20 4.87 2.82
CA ASP A 40 8.55 3.63 2.40
C ASP A 40 8.89 3.33 0.93
N ILE A 41 9.11 2.05 0.63
CA ILE A 41 9.40 1.55 -0.71
C ILE A 41 8.26 0.64 -1.15
N MET A 42 7.61 0.96 -2.26
CA MET A 42 6.60 0.10 -2.88
C MET A 42 7.26 -0.79 -3.93
N VAL A 43 7.12 -2.11 -3.81
CA VAL A 43 7.63 -3.08 -4.79
C VAL A 43 6.51 -3.92 -5.39
N ASN A 44 6.57 -4.15 -6.71
CA ASN A 44 5.71 -5.11 -7.40
C ASN A 44 6.37 -6.49 -7.39
N LEU A 45 5.68 -7.50 -6.86
CA LEU A 45 6.16 -8.87 -6.74
C LEU A 45 5.87 -9.64 -8.03
N ASN A 46 6.91 -10.17 -8.66
CA ASN A 46 6.81 -10.88 -9.95
C ASN A 46 6.33 -12.33 -9.80
N PHE A 47 5.12 -12.51 -9.26
CA PHE A 47 4.58 -13.84 -8.90
C PHE A 47 4.28 -14.73 -10.12
N LYS A 48 4.10 -14.14 -11.31
CA LYS A 48 3.82 -14.89 -12.54
C LYS A 48 5.04 -15.69 -13.01
N GLU A 49 6.21 -15.04 -13.04
CA GLU A 49 7.46 -15.67 -13.47
C GLU A 49 8.18 -16.36 -12.31
N THR A 50 8.01 -15.88 -11.07
CA THR A 50 8.76 -16.36 -9.88
C THR A 50 7.85 -16.74 -8.70
N PRO A 51 6.87 -17.65 -8.89
CA PRO A 51 5.84 -17.94 -7.90
C PRO A 51 6.39 -18.47 -6.57
N VAL A 52 7.38 -19.37 -6.61
CA VAL A 52 7.97 -19.99 -5.40
C VAL A 52 8.76 -18.96 -4.59
N THR A 53 9.53 -18.10 -5.25
CA THR A 53 10.29 -17.02 -4.59
C THR A 53 9.35 -16.03 -3.93
N VAL A 54 8.28 -15.62 -4.62
CA VAL A 54 7.28 -14.70 -4.06
C VAL A 54 6.55 -15.34 -2.90
N ALA A 55 6.15 -16.62 -2.98
CA ALA A 55 5.52 -17.34 -1.88
C ALA A 55 6.45 -17.44 -0.65
N ASN A 56 7.73 -17.72 -0.85
CA ASN A 56 8.71 -17.73 0.23
C ASN A 56 8.83 -16.35 0.90
N PHE A 57 8.98 -15.28 0.11
CA PHE A 57 9.04 -13.91 0.63
C PHE A 57 7.79 -13.53 1.43
N VAL A 58 6.60 -13.77 0.86
CA VAL A 58 5.32 -13.46 1.53
C VAL A 58 5.15 -14.27 2.81
N SER A 59 5.41 -15.58 2.79
CA SER A 59 5.24 -16.43 3.97
C SER A 59 6.18 -16.06 5.12
N LEU A 60 7.41 -15.62 4.83
CA LEU A 60 8.34 -15.09 5.84
C LEU A 60 7.86 -13.75 6.38
N SER A 61 7.44 -12.84 5.49
CA SER A 61 6.94 -11.51 5.85
C SER A 61 5.70 -11.59 6.75
N GLU A 62 4.79 -12.52 6.46
CA GLU A 62 3.58 -12.75 7.26
C GLU A 62 3.80 -13.61 8.50
N GLY A 63 4.99 -14.19 8.68
CA GLY A 63 5.31 -15.11 9.78
C GLY A 63 4.56 -16.44 9.72
N LYS A 64 4.20 -16.91 8.52
CA LYS A 64 3.49 -18.17 8.27
C LYS A 64 4.41 -19.28 7.75
N ASN A 65 5.67 -18.98 7.46
CA ASN A 65 6.64 -19.97 6.99
C ASN A 65 6.94 -21.00 8.08
N LYS A 66 6.86 -22.29 7.72
CA LYS A 66 7.09 -23.42 8.64
C LYS A 66 8.54 -23.90 8.63
N GLU A 67 9.30 -23.54 7.59
CA GLU A 67 10.68 -23.95 7.35
C GLU A 67 11.64 -22.87 7.89
N VAL A 68 11.49 -22.54 9.18
CA VAL A 68 12.35 -21.59 9.89
C VAL A 68 12.87 -22.23 11.17
N SER A 69 14.01 -21.75 11.68
CA SER A 69 14.53 -22.22 12.97
C SER A 69 13.48 -22.03 14.08
N PRO A 70 13.45 -22.89 15.12
CA PRO A 70 12.42 -22.85 16.15
C PRO A 70 12.25 -21.49 16.83
N GLU A 71 13.34 -20.75 17.02
CA GLU A 71 13.34 -19.40 17.60
C GLU A 71 12.59 -18.34 16.78
N TYR A 72 12.29 -18.63 15.52
CA TYR A 72 11.60 -17.73 14.60
C TYR A 72 10.22 -18.21 14.17
N TYR A 73 9.77 -19.35 14.69
CA TYR A 73 8.44 -19.86 14.37
C TYR A 73 7.36 -18.83 14.73
N LYS A 74 6.44 -18.56 13.79
CA LYS A 74 5.37 -17.56 13.89
C LYS A 74 5.84 -16.10 14.07
N LYS A 75 7.14 -15.80 13.90
CA LYS A 75 7.64 -14.43 13.89
C LYS A 75 7.57 -13.84 12.49
N LYS A 76 7.13 -12.60 12.38
CA LYS A 76 7.16 -11.83 11.14
C LYS A 76 8.57 -11.30 10.89
N TYR A 77 9.01 -11.33 9.65
CA TYR A 77 10.34 -10.86 9.22
C TYR A 77 10.33 -9.48 8.52
N CYS A 78 9.31 -8.66 8.80
CA CYS A 78 9.15 -7.32 8.24
C CYS A 78 8.78 -6.30 9.31
#